data_AF-A0AAD4IIG6-F1
#
_entry.id   AF-A0AAD4IIG6-F1
#
_cell.length_a   1.000
_cell.length_b   1.000
_cell.length_c   1.000
_cell.angle_alpha   90.00
_cell.angle_beta   90.00
_cell.angle_gamma   90.00
#
_symmetry.space_group_name_H-M   'P 1'
#
loop_
_entity.id
_entity.type
_entity.pdbx_description
1 polymer ?
#
loop_
_entity_poly.entity_id
_entity_poly.type
_entity_poly.pdbx_seq_one_letter_code
_entity_poly.pdbx_strand_id
1 'polypeptide(L)'
;MKKPTISVAGGSLAQESLFEDLMVHLIMEGGDADTNSAAAGALFDAYLGYAKLPSHWMLGLAHKEWLMSKTTRLAIAAGVKRGRIEIKQDKRRDGGAGLMTAGEVRQRNKRLSANRERKKKAAKAGRSAAGDKVTA
;
A
#
# COMPACT_ATOMS: atom_id res chain seq x y z
N MET A 1 20.04 4.43 -22.42
CA MET A 1 19.42 4.51 -21.09
C MET A 1 20.53 4.50 -20.03
N LYS A 2 20.74 5.60 -19.31
CA LYS A 2 21.69 5.64 -18.19
C LYS A 2 21.02 4.99 -16.98
N LYS A 3 21.60 3.92 -16.43
CA LYS A 3 21.14 3.35 -15.16
C LYS A 3 21.41 4.36 -14.04
N PRO A 4 20.48 4.61 -13.12
CA PRO A 4 20.75 5.44 -11.96
C PRO A 4 21.72 4.70 -11.04
N THR A 5 22.90 5.30 -10.83
CA THR A 5 23.88 4.85 -9.83
C THR A 5 23.46 5.41 -8.49
N ILE A 6 23.09 4.55 -7.54
CA ILE A 6 22.80 4.94 -6.17
C ILE A 6 24.15 5.01 -5.41
N SER A 7 24.59 6.22 -5.09
CA SER A 7 25.77 6.46 -4.25
C SER A 7 25.33 6.48 -2.79
N VAL A 8 25.73 5.48 -2.01
CA VAL A 8 25.42 5.40 -0.57
C VAL A 8 26.57 6.05 0.20
N ALA A 9 26.42 7.32 0.57
CA ALA A 9 27.33 7.99 1.51
C ALA A 9 26.92 7.63 2.96
N GLY A 10 27.86 7.17 3.79
CA GLY A 10 27.57 6.64 5.12
C GLY A 10 27.25 7.72 6.17
N GLY A 11 26.06 7.63 6.78
CA GLY A 11 25.61 8.40 7.95
C GLY A 11 24.13 8.12 8.27
N SER A 12 23.66 8.35 9.51
CA SER A 12 22.25 8.10 9.90
C SER A 12 21.25 8.90 9.07
N LEU A 13 21.61 10.14 8.69
CA LEU A 13 20.80 10.99 7.80
C LEU A 13 20.78 10.47 6.36
N ALA A 14 21.84 9.79 5.92
CA ALA A 14 21.89 9.17 4.60
C ALA A 14 21.11 7.84 4.53
N GLN A 15 20.80 7.23 5.68
CA GLN A 15 19.92 6.05 5.74
C GLN A 15 18.44 6.43 5.66
N GLU A 16 18.04 7.52 6.33
CA GLU A 16 16.68 8.06 6.20
C GLU A 16 16.42 8.50 4.75
N SER A 17 17.38 9.19 4.12
CA SER A 17 17.28 9.55 2.71
C SER A 17 17.26 8.31 1.81
N LEU A 18 18.04 7.25 2.11
CA LEU A 18 18.06 6.05 1.28
C LEU A 18 16.71 5.32 1.22
N PHE A 19 16.02 5.15 2.34
CA PHE A 19 14.70 4.51 2.34
C PHE A 19 13.71 5.32 1.52
N GLU A 20 13.65 6.62 1.76
CA GLU A 20 12.76 7.54 1.07
C GLU A 20 13.03 7.58 -0.44
N ASP A 21 14.29 7.74 -0.85
CA ASP A 21 14.70 7.79 -2.25
C ASP A 21 14.32 6.49 -2.99
N LEU A 22 14.60 5.33 -2.39
CA LEU A 22 14.27 4.02 -2.98
C LEU A 22 12.76 3.83 -3.13
N MET A 23 12.00 4.21 -2.09
CA MET A 23 10.54 4.07 -2.09
C MET A 23 9.89 5.03 -3.09
N VAL A 24 10.31 6.29 -3.14
CA VAL A 24 9.82 7.27 -4.12
C VAL A 24 10.14 6.80 -5.53
N HIS A 25 11.36 6.34 -5.81
CA HIS A 25 11.72 5.81 -7.13
C HIS A 25 10.81 4.64 -7.52
N LEU A 26 10.59 3.67 -6.62
CA LEU A 26 9.71 2.53 -6.89
C LEU A 26 8.26 2.95 -7.16
N ILE A 27 7.72 3.90 -6.39
CA ILE A 27 6.36 4.44 -6.59
C ILE A 27 6.25 5.10 -7.96
N MET A 28 7.28 5.86 -8.37
CA MET A 28 7.28 6.61 -9.62
C MET A 28 7.42 5.74 -10.88
N GLU A 29 7.86 4.49 -10.76
CA GLU A 29 7.77 3.49 -11.86
C GLU A 29 6.30 3.16 -12.21
N GLY A 30 5.34 3.44 -11.32
CA GLY A 30 3.92 3.29 -11.56
C GLY A 30 3.43 1.83 -11.55
N GLY A 31 2.33 1.56 -12.27
CA GLY A 31 1.67 0.24 -12.27
C GLY A 31 0.85 -0.01 -11.00
N ASP A 32 1.05 -1.16 -10.37
CA ASP A 32 0.46 -1.53 -9.06
C ASP A 32 1.33 -1.00 -7.92
N ALA A 33 1.57 0.31 -7.95
CA ALA A 33 2.59 0.98 -7.15
C ALA A 33 2.33 0.86 -5.65
N ASP A 34 1.07 0.86 -5.21
CA ASP A 34 0.68 0.68 -3.81
C ASP A 34 1.03 -0.73 -3.31
N THR A 35 0.71 -1.77 -4.09
CA THR A 35 1.06 -3.16 -3.75
C THR A 35 2.57 -3.37 -3.77
N ASN A 36 3.25 -2.88 -4.80
CA ASN A 36 4.71 -3.00 -4.94
C ASN A 36 5.44 -2.31 -3.78
N SER A 37 5.02 -1.09 -3.44
CA SER A 37 5.61 -0.32 -2.35
C SER A 37 5.33 -0.93 -0.98
N ALA A 38 4.15 -1.52 -0.77
CA ALA A 38 3.86 -2.24 0.47
C ALA A 38 4.81 -3.45 0.67
N ALA A 39 5.06 -4.21 -0.40
CA ALA A 39 5.95 -5.37 -0.34
C ALA A 39 7.43 -4.96 -0.17
N ALA A 40 7.91 -4.01 -0.97
CA ALA A 40 9.29 -3.53 -0.89
C ALA A 40 9.57 -2.83 0.45
N GLY A 41 8.66 -1.99 0.91
CA GLY A 41 8.76 -1.29 2.19
C GLY A 41 8.88 -2.26 3.37
N ALA A 42 8.14 -3.37 3.37
CA ALA A 42 8.26 -4.39 4.41
C ALA A 42 9.64 -5.07 4.44
N LEU A 43 10.25 -5.31 3.27
CA LEU A 43 11.59 -5.89 3.17
C LEU A 43 12.67 -4.89 3.60
N PHE A 44 12.58 -3.65 3.12
CA PHE A 44 13.53 -2.60 3.49
C PHE A 44 13.46 -2.25 4.98
N ASP A 45 12.25 -2.15 5.55
CA ASP A 45 12.08 -1.89 6.99
C ASP A 45 12.59 -3.05 7.86
N ALA A 46 12.39 -4.30 7.43
CA ALA A 46 12.95 -5.46 8.12
C ALA A 46 14.50 -5.47 8.12
N TYR A 47 15.12 -4.90 7.08
CA TYR A 47 16.57 -4.82 6.95
C TYR A 47 17.18 -3.62 7.70
N LEU A 48 16.60 -2.43 7.55
CA LEU A 48 17.11 -1.18 8.14
C LEU A 48 16.66 -1.00 9.60
N GLY A 49 15.50 -1.56 9.95
CA GLY A 49 14.83 -1.40 11.23
C GLY A 49 13.95 -0.15 11.30
N TYR A 50 12.84 -0.28 12.04
CA TYR A 50 11.80 0.76 12.22
C TYR A 50 12.33 2.14 12.63
N ALA A 51 13.43 2.21 13.38
CA ALA A 51 14.03 3.47 13.82
C ALA A 51 14.64 4.31 12.69
N LYS A 52 14.79 3.73 11.49
CA LYS A 52 15.38 4.37 10.31
C LYS A 52 14.36 4.82 9.27
N LEU A 53 13.07 4.65 9.55
CA LEU A 53 12.01 5.17 8.68
C LEU A 53 11.96 6.70 8.74
N PRO A 54 11.67 7.39 7.62
CA PRO A 54 11.48 8.83 7.61
C PRO A 54 10.42 9.26 8.62
N SER A 55 10.83 10.08 9.59
CA SER A 55 9.98 10.48 10.72
C SER A 55 8.68 11.18 10.27
N HIS A 56 8.77 12.01 9.22
CA HIS A 56 7.61 12.72 8.69
C HIS A 56 6.60 11.79 7.99
N TRP A 57 7.03 10.67 7.38
CA TRP A 57 6.11 9.64 6.87
C TRP A 57 5.43 8.89 8.01
N MET A 58 6.17 8.57 9.07
CA MET A 58 5.62 7.92 10.26
C MET A 58 4.62 8.78 11.03
N LEU A 59 4.77 10.11 10.99
CA LEU A 59 3.83 11.04 11.63
C LEU A 59 2.55 11.20 10.79
N GLY A 60 2.64 11.08 9.46
CA GLY A 60 1.49 11.13 8.55
C GLY A 60 0.69 9.82 8.43
N LEU A 61 1.14 8.73 9.07
CA LEU A 61 0.53 7.41 8.91
C LEU A 61 -0.85 7.34 9.58
N ALA A 62 -1.89 7.16 8.77
CA ALA A 62 -3.24 6.92 9.28
C ALA A 62 -3.32 5.63 10.11
N HIS A 63 -4.03 5.68 11.24
CA HIS A 63 -4.23 4.54 12.14
C HIS A 63 -2.93 3.91 12.66
N LYS A 64 -1.88 4.72 12.85
CA LYS A 64 -0.57 4.27 13.35
C LYS A 64 -0.67 3.43 14.61
N GLU A 65 -1.41 3.87 15.62
CA GLU A 65 -1.54 3.19 16.91
C GLU A 65 -2.16 1.80 16.74
N TRP A 66 -3.17 1.69 15.87
CA TRP A 66 -3.80 0.43 15.53
C TRP A 66 -2.82 -0.53 14.83
N LEU A 67 -2.03 -0.02 13.87
CA LEU A 67 -1.03 -0.82 13.18
C LEU A 67 0.07 -1.29 14.14
N MET A 68 0.58 -0.39 14.99
CA MET A 68 1.61 -0.71 15.99
C MET A 68 1.14 -1.74 17.02
N SER A 69 -0.14 -1.70 17.41
CA SER A 69 -0.75 -2.73 18.26
C SER A 69 -0.77 -4.10 17.58
N LYS A 70 -1.04 -4.16 16.28
CA LYS A 70 -1.00 -5.41 15.50
C LYS A 70 0.40 -5.96 15.34
N THR A 71 1.36 -5.12 14.93
CA THR A 71 2.75 -5.55 14.74
C THR A 71 3.37 -6.02 16.05
N THR A 72 3.05 -5.36 17.18
CA THR A 72 3.49 -5.79 18.51
C THR A 72 2.96 -7.19 18.87
N ARG A 73 1.67 -7.46 18.63
CA ARG A 73 1.10 -8.78 18.89
C ARG A 73 1.69 -9.85 17.98
N LEU A 74 1.94 -9.53 16.70
CA LEU A 74 2.64 -10.43 15.79
C LEU A 74 4.05 -10.74 16.27
N ALA A 75 4.81 -9.73 16.72
CA ALA A 75 6.17 -9.91 17.24
C ALA A 75 6.19 -10.80 18.50
N ILE A 76 5.17 -10.69 19.38
CA ILE A 76 5.02 -11.58 20.53
C ILE A 76 4.68 -13.01 20.07
N ALA A 77 3.70 -13.16 19.17
CA ALA A 77 3.27 -14.46 18.67
C ALA A 77 4.39 -15.20 17.91
N ALA A 78 5.24 -14.47 17.19
CA ALA A 78 6.40 -15.01 16.48
C ALA A 78 7.61 -15.27 17.40
N GLY A 79 7.53 -14.95 18.70
CA GLY A 79 8.62 -15.14 19.66
C GLY A 79 9.75 -14.12 19.55
N VAL A 80 9.61 -13.10 18.71
CA VAL A 80 10.62 -12.03 18.52
C VAL A 80 10.64 -11.07 19.72
N LYS A 81 9.48 -10.82 20.33
CA LYS A 81 9.33 -9.94 21.50
C LYS A 81 8.72 -10.71 22.67
N ARG A 82 9.29 -10.57 23.87
CA ARG A 82 8.67 -11.14 25.08
C ARG A 82 7.40 -10.37 25.44
N GLY A 83 6.34 -11.07 25.80
CA GLY A 83 5.07 -10.46 26.23
C GLY A 83 3.92 -11.47 26.30
N ARG A 84 2.74 -10.99 26.73
CA ARG A 84 1.49 -11.76 26.65
C ARG A 84 0.69 -11.32 25.42
N ILE A 85 0.09 -12.28 24.73
CA ILE A 85 -0.76 -11.99 23.58
C ILE A 85 -2.14 -11.58 24.10
N GLU A 86 -2.52 -10.32 23.87
CA GLU A 86 -3.88 -9.86 24.11
C GLU A 86 -4.79 -10.20 22.92
N ILE A 87 -5.84 -10.97 23.18
CA ILE A 87 -6.84 -11.33 22.17
C ILE A 87 -7.80 -10.14 22.00
N LYS A 88 -7.45 -9.25 21.07
CA LYS A 88 -8.30 -8.14 20.63
C LYS A 88 -8.91 -8.47 19.26
N GLN A 89 -10.25 -8.44 19.21
CA GLN A 89 -11.01 -8.72 18.00
C GLN A 89 -11.00 -7.47 17.10
N ASP A 90 -10.14 -7.48 16.07
CA ASP A 90 -9.89 -6.29 15.25
C ASP A 90 -10.57 -6.30 13.88
N LYS A 91 -10.92 -7.48 13.37
CA LYS A 91 -11.67 -7.62 12.13
C LYS A 91 -12.88 -8.50 12.43
N ARG A 92 -14.02 -8.11 11.90
CA ARG A 92 -15.15 -9.02 11.80
C ARG A 92 -14.78 -10.16 10.85
N ARG A 93 -15.28 -11.36 11.11
CA ARG A 93 -14.98 -12.57 10.31
C ARG A 93 -15.36 -12.40 8.83
N ASP A 94 -16.30 -11.51 8.55
CA ASP A 94 -16.83 -11.17 7.23
C ASP A 94 -16.22 -9.88 6.64
N GLY A 95 -15.24 -9.26 7.32
CA GLY A 95 -14.69 -7.96 6.94
C GLY A 95 -15.71 -6.81 6.98
N GLY A 96 -16.85 -6.99 7.67
CA GLY A 96 -17.96 -6.03 7.73
C GLY A 96 -18.94 -6.10 6.57
N ALA A 97 -18.79 -7.06 5.65
CA ALA A 97 -19.61 -7.17 4.43
C ALA A 97 -20.69 -8.27 4.47
N GLY A 98 -20.80 -9.03 5.57
CA GLY A 98 -21.59 -10.25 5.63
C GLY A 98 -20.93 -11.44 4.94
N LEU A 99 -21.19 -12.66 5.43
CA LEU A 99 -20.81 -13.87 4.71
C LEU A 99 -21.70 -14.02 3.47
N MET A 100 -21.10 -14.12 2.29
CA MET A 100 -21.82 -14.31 1.02
C MET A 100 -21.79 -15.77 0.60
N THR A 101 -22.90 -16.25 0.08
CA THR A 101 -22.98 -17.52 -0.65
C THR A 101 -22.22 -17.44 -1.99
N ALA A 102 -21.85 -18.59 -2.55
CA ALA A 102 -21.20 -18.64 -3.85
C ALA A 102 -22.03 -17.99 -4.98
N GLY A 103 -23.36 -18.03 -4.88
CA GLY A 103 -24.27 -17.36 -5.82
C GLY A 103 -24.17 -15.84 -5.75
N GLU A 104 -24.22 -15.29 -4.54
CA GLU A 104 -24.11 -13.85 -4.29
C GLU A 104 -22.74 -13.31 -4.71
N VAL A 105 -21.65 -14.05 -4.45
CA VAL A 105 -20.30 -13.68 -4.90
C VAL A 105 -20.25 -13.57 -6.43
N ARG A 106 -20.80 -14.56 -7.15
CA ARG A 106 -20.85 -14.53 -8.62
C ARG A 106 -21.65 -13.34 -9.14
N GLN A 107 -22.82 -13.07 -8.57
CA GLN A 107 -23.67 -11.95 -8.96
C GLN A 107 -22.97 -10.60 -8.72
N ARG A 108 -22.32 -10.44 -7.57
CA ARG A 108 -21.53 -9.24 -7.25
C ARG A 108 -20.39 -9.06 -8.24
N ASN A 109 -19.64 -10.12 -8.56
CA ASN A 109 -18.52 -10.04 -9.50
C ASN A 109 -19.00 -9.64 -10.90
N LYS A 110 -20.12 -10.20 -11.38
CA LYS A 110 -20.74 -9.82 -12.66
C LYS A 110 -21.20 -8.35 -12.67
N ARG A 111 -21.75 -7.86 -11.56
CA ARG A 111 -22.13 -6.44 -11.42
C ARG A 111 -20.90 -5.53 -11.46
N LEU A 112 -19.82 -5.90 -10.77
CA LEU A 112 -18.59 -5.12 -10.73
C LEU A 112 -17.90 -5.06 -12.10
N SER A 113 -17.84 -6.18 -12.83
CA SER A 113 -17.27 -6.18 -14.20
C SER A 113 -18.06 -5.29 -15.15
N ALA A 114 -19.39 -5.40 -15.14
CA ALA A 114 -20.26 -4.55 -15.94
C ALA A 114 -20.10 -3.05 -15.59
N ASN A 115 -19.98 -2.71 -14.30
CA ASN A 115 -19.76 -1.32 -13.88
C ASN A 115 -18.39 -0.79 -14.32
N ARG A 116 -17.34 -1.62 -14.27
CA ARG A 116 -16.01 -1.27 -14.80
C ARG A 116 -16.05 -1.00 -16.30
N GLU A 117 -16.75 -1.83 -17.07
CA GLU A 117 -16.92 -1.62 -18.51
C GLU A 117 -17.66 -0.32 -18.81
N ARG A 118 -18.75 -0.04 -18.09
CA ARG A 118 -19.51 1.23 -18.22
C ARG A 118 -18.62 2.44 -17.92
N LYS A 119 -17.86 2.40 -16.82
CA LYS A 119 -16.90 3.47 -16.46
C LYS A 119 -15.82 3.65 -17.54
N LYS A 120 -15.26 2.57 -18.08
CA LYS A 120 -14.30 2.64 -19.19
C LYS A 120 -14.89 3.27 -20.44
N LYS A 121 -16.12 2.90 -20.82
CA LYS A 121 -16.83 3.49 -21.97
C LYS A 121 -17.11 4.98 -21.75
N ALA A 122 -17.58 5.37 -20.57
CA ALA A 122 -17.82 6.77 -20.21
C ALA A 122 -16.54 7.61 -20.24
N ALA A 123 -15.43 7.08 -19.69
CA ALA A 123 -14.14 7.76 -19.74
C ALA A 123 -13.61 7.93 -21.17
N LYS A 124 -13.84 6.94 -22.05
CA LYS A 124 -13.48 7.03 -23.48
C LYS A 124 -14.33 8.07 -24.22
N ALA A 125 -15.64 8.10 -23.97
CA ALA A 125 -16.55 9.07 -24.58
C ALA A 125 -16.25 10.51 -24.13
N GLY A 126 -15.96 10.73 -22.85
CA GLY A 126 -15.56 12.04 -22.32
C GLY A 126 -14.23 12.55 -22.90
N ARG A 127 -13.26 11.66 -23.15
CA ARG A 127 -12.00 12.00 -23.83
C ARG A 127 -12.20 12.37 -25.30
N SER A 128 -13.11 11.69 -26.02
CA SER A 128 -13.45 12.03 -27.41
C SER A 128 -14.11 13.42 -27.51
N ALA A 129 -15.09 13.70 -26.65
CA ALA A 129 -15.79 14.98 -26.63
C ALA A 129 -14.91 16.17 -26.18
N ALA A 130 -13.87 15.92 -25.38
CA ALA A 130 -12.88 16.93 -25.02
C ALA A 130 -11.85 17.19 -26.14
N GLY A 131 -11.51 16.16 -26.93
CA GLY A 131 -10.64 16.30 -28.11
C GLY A 131 -11.26 17.14 -29.22
N ASP A 132 -12.56 16.94 -29.50
CA ASP A 132 -13.28 17.69 -30.55
C ASP A 132 -13.46 19.19 -30.22
N LYS A 133 -13.36 19.60 -28.95
CA LYS A 133 -13.45 21.02 -28.53
C LYS A 133 -12.13 21.78 -28.59
N VAL A 134 -10.99 21.11 -28.75
CA VAL A 134 -9.66 21.75 -28.84
C VAL A 134 -9.26 22.01 -30.30
N THR A 135 -9.98 21.44 -31.27
CA THR A 135 -9.74 21.58 -32.71
C THR A 135 -10.74 22.48 -33.44
N ALA A 136 -11.53 23.28 -32.72
CA ALA A 136 -12.49 24.23 -33.29
C ALA A 136 -12.11 25.69 -32.97
#